data_AF-A0A943I1T3-F1
#
_entry.id   AF-A0A943I1T3-F1
#
_cell.length_a   1.000
_cell.length_b   1.000
_cell.length_c   1.000
_cell.angle_alpha   90.00
_cell.angle_beta   90.00
_cell.angle_gamma   90.00
#
_symmetry.space_group_name_H-M   'P 1'
#
loop_
_entity.id
_entity.type
_entity.pdbx_description
1 polymer ?
#
loop_
_entity_poly.entity_id
_entity_poly.type
_entity_poly.pdbx_seq_one_letter_code
_entity_poly.pdbx_strand_id
1 'polypeptide(L)'
;MIIVMKKSAPKEAIAEVEAELKKRGFTIHESMGVNQTILGIVGDTSVLDPEEFLVNPDVEKALRVQEPFKRANRMFHPDDSVIDVSGVPVGGKKFTVIAGPCSVESPEQMKKISHSVKESGASMLRGGAFKPRTSPYSFQGLGDKGLDMIREAGSREQLPIVTEIMSADKIAEFVEKVDLIQVGARNMQNFTLLKELGKTNVPILLKRGLSATIEEWLMSAEYIMSEGNENIILCERGIRTFETYTRNTLDLSAICAVKRLSHLPVIVDPSHATGKSWMVASMARAALAAGADGLIIETHNDPQHALCDGAQSLTLPAFHDLMEDLRKIAPVVGREL
;
A
#
# COMPACT_ATOMS: atom_id res chain seq x y z
N MET A 1 24.85 -9.28 5.35
CA MET A 1 24.28 -9.55 6.70
C MET A 1 25.41 -9.69 7.70
N ILE A 2 25.17 -9.46 8.99
CA ILE A 2 26.13 -9.64 10.07
C ILE A 2 25.54 -10.61 11.10
N ILE A 3 26.30 -11.62 11.50
CA ILE A 3 26.00 -12.46 12.67
C ILE A 3 27.01 -12.14 13.76
N VAL A 4 26.53 -11.89 14.97
CA VAL A 4 27.34 -11.67 16.16
C VAL A 4 27.24 -12.92 17.02
N MET A 5 28.36 -13.59 17.23
CA MET A 5 28.47 -14.76 18.11
C MET A 5 28.63 -14.32 19.56
N LYS A 6 28.07 -15.07 20.50
CA LYS A 6 28.27 -14.84 21.94
C LYS A 6 29.75 -14.96 22.29
N LYS A 7 30.18 -14.21 23.29
CA LYS A 7 31.56 -14.26 23.81
C LYS A 7 32.01 -15.67 24.23
N SER A 8 31.07 -16.51 24.68
CA SER A 8 31.33 -17.88 25.13
C SER A 8 31.21 -18.94 24.03
N ALA A 9 30.94 -18.54 22.78
CA ALA A 9 30.72 -19.47 21.68
C ALA A 9 31.96 -20.35 21.43
N PRO A 10 31.83 -21.69 21.40
CA PRO A 10 32.91 -22.59 21.02
C PRO A 10 33.37 -22.33 19.57
N LYS A 11 34.66 -22.55 19.27
CA LYS A 11 35.18 -22.38 17.91
C LYS A 11 34.50 -23.33 16.92
N GLU A 12 34.09 -24.50 17.39
CA GLU A 12 33.38 -25.51 16.65
C GLU A 12 32.00 -25.00 16.19
N ALA A 13 31.28 -24.30 17.08
CA ALA A 13 29.97 -23.71 16.75
C ALA A 13 30.10 -22.58 15.72
N ILE A 14 31.14 -21.74 15.83
CA ILE A 14 31.44 -20.71 14.83
C ILE A 14 31.72 -21.36 13.47
N ALA A 15 32.57 -22.39 13.44
CA ALA A 15 32.91 -23.11 12.21
C ALA A 15 31.70 -23.81 11.57
N GLU A 16 30.76 -24.31 12.37
CA GLU A 16 29.51 -24.92 11.88
C GLU A 16 28.64 -23.90 11.15
N VAL A 17 28.41 -22.72 11.74
CA VAL A 17 27.66 -21.62 11.12
C VAL A 17 28.34 -21.17 9.82
N GLU A 18 29.66 -21.04 9.81
CA GLU A 18 30.39 -20.71 8.59
C GLU A 18 30.26 -21.77 7.50
N ALA A 19 30.37 -23.05 7.86
CA ALA A 19 30.30 -24.16 6.93
C ALA A 19 28.92 -24.25 6.28
N GLU A 20 27.86 -24.05 7.06
CA GLU A 20 26.48 -24.02 6.55
C GLU A 20 26.29 -22.88 5.54
N LEU A 21 26.72 -21.67 5.88
CA LEU A 21 26.59 -20.52 4.99
C LEU A 21 27.45 -20.65 3.72
N LYS A 22 28.69 -21.16 3.84
CA LYS A 22 29.54 -21.46 2.68
C LYS A 22 28.90 -22.51 1.76
N LYS A 23 28.25 -23.53 2.35
CA LYS A 23 27.50 -24.55 1.58
C LYS A 23 26.29 -23.98 0.84
N ARG A 24 25.64 -22.95 1.41
CA ARG A 24 24.58 -22.16 0.75
C ARG A 24 25.11 -21.16 -0.29
N GLY A 25 26.43 -21.08 -0.49
CA GLY A 25 27.08 -20.25 -1.51
C GLY A 25 27.49 -18.85 -1.04
N PHE A 26 27.48 -18.57 0.26
CA PHE A 26 27.88 -17.28 0.81
C PHE A 26 29.39 -17.20 1.08
N THR A 27 29.94 -16.00 0.91
CA THR A 27 31.31 -15.69 1.36
C THR A 27 31.24 -15.12 2.77
N ILE A 28 32.08 -15.63 3.67
CA ILE A 28 32.12 -15.22 5.08
C ILE A 28 33.44 -14.53 5.38
N HIS A 29 33.34 -13.32 5.94
CA HIS A 29 34.45 -12.59 6.52
C HIS A 29 34.33 -12.62 8.04
N GLU A 30 35.20 -13.39 8.67
CA GLU A 30 35.30 -13.41 10.13
C GLU A 30 36.07 -12.19 10.63
N SER A 31 35.53 -11.54 11.64
CA SER A 31 36.19 -10.48 12.41
C SER A 31 36.17 -10.86 13.89
N MET A 32 37.29 -11.39 14.38
CA MET A 32 37.48 -11.67 15.81
C MET A 32 37.83 -10.37 16.56
N GLY A 33 36.89 -9.85 17.34
CA GLY A 33 37.13 -8.77 18.28
C GLY A 33 37.58 -9.29 19.66
N VAL A 34 38.09 -8.40 20.51
CA VAL A 34 38.52 -8.73 21.89
C VAL A 34 37.38 -9.30 22.75
N ASN A 35 36.12 -8.98 22.42
CA ASN A 35 34.94 -9.37 23.20
C ASN A 35 33.95 -10.29 22.49
N GLN A 36 33.97 -10.35 21.15
CA GLN A 36 32.95 -11.06 20.36
C GLN A 36 33.49 -11.38 18.97
N THR A 37 33.03 -12.48 18.38
CA THR A 37 33.30 -12.83 16.98
C THR A 37 32.14 -12.37 16.12
N ILE A 38 32.45 -11.67 15.03
CA ILE A 38 31.47 -11.14 14.09
C ILE A 38 31.69 -11.83 12.74
N LEU A 39 30.64 -12.42 12.18
CA LEU A 39 30.63 -13.02 10.86
C LEU A 39 29.94 -12.07 9.88
N GLY A 40 30.73 -11.46 8.99
CA GLY A 40 30.23 -10.67 7.87
C GLY A 40 29.88 -11.60 6.70
N ILE A 41 28.60 -11.61 6.31
CA ILE A 41 28.08 -12.45 5.23
C ILE A 41 27.95 -11.61 3.96
N VAL A 42 28.68 -12.02 2.93
CA VAL A 42 28.74 -11.39 1.61
C VAL A 42 28.11 -12.33 0.57
N GLY A 43 27.20 -11.78 -0.23
CA GLY A 43 26.37 -12.49 -1.21
C GLY A 43 24.95 -11.96 -1.21
N ASP A 44 24.02 -12.69 -1.82
CA ASP A 44 22.60 -12.34 -1.81
C ASP A 44 21.94 -12.63 -0.45
N THR A 45 22.13 -11.74 0.52
CA THR A 45 21.60 -11.97 1.87
C THR A 45 20.11 -11.69 2.03
N SER A 46 19.37 -11.29 0.98
CA SER A 46 17.91 -11.10 1.09
C SER A 46 17.16 -12.42 1.30
N VAL A 47 17.75 -13.55 0.88
CA VAL A 47 17.19 -14.90 1.03
C VAL A 47 17.43 -15.53 2.41
N LEU A 48 18.20 -14.87 3.28
CA LEU A 48 18.50 -15.34 4.63
C LEU A 48 17.56 -14.68 5.62
N ASP A 49 16.94 -15.43 6.54
CA ASP A 49 16.18 -14.87 7.66
C ASP A 49 17.08 -14.73 8.91
N PRO A 50 17.25 -13.53 9.50
CA PRO A 50 17.96 -13.35 10.76
C PRO A 50 17.50 -14.28 11.89
N GLU A 51 16.21 -14.63 11.96
CA GLU A 51 15.68 -15.47 13.02
C GLU A 51 16.18 -16.92 12.94
N GLU A 52 16.50 -17.44 11.74
CA GLU A 52 17.10 -18.79 11.55
C GLU A 52 18.37 -18.95 12.40
N PHE A 53 19.16 -17.88 12.52
CA PHE A 53 20.44 -17.91 13.22
C PHE A 53 20.29 -17.75 14.73
N LEU A 54 19.22 -17.10 15.20
CA LEU A 54 18.97 -16.91 16.63
C LEU A 54 18.58 -18.22 17.34
N VAL A 55 18.23 -19.28 16.59
CA VAL A 55 17.99 -20.63 17.12
C VAL A 55 19.29 -21.27 17.63
N ASN A 56 20.45 -20.90 17.06
CA ASN A 56 21.73 -21.37 17.54
C ASN A 56 22.04 -20.71 18.90
N PRO A 57 22.25 -21.50 19.98
CA PRO A 57 22.43 -20.96 21.32
C PRO A 57 23.70 -20.11 21.46
N ASP A 58 24.64 -20.22 20.52
CA ASP A 58 25.90 -19.48 20.49
C ASP A 58 25.83 -18.19 19.65
N VAL A 59 24.71 -17.92 18.97
CA VAL A 59 24.47 -16.65 18.29
C VAL A 59 23.86 -15.65 19.27
N GLU A 60 24.42 -14.44 19.33
CA GLU A 60 23.90 -13.35 20.15
C GLU A 60 22.91 -12.49 19.36
N LYS A 61 23.27 -12.11 18.12
CA LYS A 61 22.46 -11.25 17.26
C LYS A 61 22.67 -11.62 15.79
N ALA A 62 21.64 -11.43 14.99
CA ALA A 62 21.71 -11.49 13.54
C ALA A 62 21.10 -10.19 12.98
N LEU A 63 21.87 -9.46 12.17
CA LEU A 63 21.52 -8.12 11.70
C LEU A 63 21.64 -8.06 10.18
N ARG A 64 20.60 -7.59 9.50
CA ARG A 64 20.68 -7.29 8.07
C ARG A 64 21.53 -6.03 7.85
N VAL A 65 22.32 -6.05 6.78
CA VAL A 65 23.09 -4.88 6.30
C VAL A 65 22.42 -4.27 5.07
N GLN A 66 21.64 -5.08 4.34
CA GLN A 66 20.88 -4.67 3.16
C GLN A 66 19.38 -4.82 3.44
N GLU A 67 18.60 -3.95 2.83
CA GLU A 67 17.14 -3.99 2.87
C GLU A 67 16.63 -5.30 2.21
N PRO A 68 15.59 -5.95 2.77
CA PRO A 68 15.16 -7.28 2.34
C PRO A 68 14.33 -7.29 1.05
N PHE A 69 13.73 -6.16 0.67
CA PHE A 69 12.99 -5.97 -0.58
C PHE A 69 13.95 -5.52 -1.67
N LYS A 70 14.04 -6.24 -2.80
CA LYS A 70 14.96 -5.91 -3.89
C LYS A 70 14.26 -5.32 -5.09
N ARG A 71 13.18 -5.97 -5.53
CA ARG A 71 12.41 -5.53 -6.70
C ARG A 71 11.77 -4.19 -6.44
N ALA A 72 11.22 -3.97 -5.25
CA ALA A 72 10.62 -2.70 -4.86
C ALA A 72 11.64 -1.62 -4.49
N ASN A 73 12.95 -1.90 -4.53
CA ASN A 73 13.97 -1.04 -3.94
C ASN A 73 14.60 -0.11 -4.97
N ARG A 74 14.62 1.19 -4.65
CA ARG A 74 15.17 2.23 -5.53
C ARG A 74 16.66 2.01 -5.85
N MET A 75 17.40 1.39 -4.95
CA MET A 75 18.82 1.09 -5.17
C MET A 75 19.04 0.12 -6.33
N PHE A 76 18.08 -0.78 -6.60
CA PHE A 76 18.11 -1.72 -7.72
C PHE A 76 17.29 -1.25 -8.92
N HIS A 77 16.35 -0.32 -8.71
CA HIS A 77 15.58 0.36 -9.76
C HIS A 77 15.57 1.88 -9.49
N PRO A 78 16.56 2.65 -9.97
CA PRO A 78 16.74 4.05 -9.59
C PRO A 78 15.63 5.00 -10.05
N ASP A 79 15.06 4.75 -11.22
CA ASP A 79 14.04 5.59 -11.84
C ASP A 79 12.66 5.38 -11.22
N ASP A 80 11.82 6.42 -11.17
CA ASP A 80 10.45 6.31 -10.67
C ASP A 80 9.59 5.42 -11.57
N SER A 81 8.81 4.51 -10.98
CA SER A 81 7.76 3.80 -11.71
C SER A 81 6.55 4.70 -11.92
N VAL A 82 6.06 4.71 -13.16
CA VAL A 82 4.78 5.30 -13.51
C VAL A 82 3.85 4.18 -13.94
N ILE A 83 2.86 3.88 -13.09
CA ILE A 83 1.91 2.79 -13.32
C ILE A 83 0.75 3.32 -14.14
N ASP A 84 0.49 2.69 -15.30
CA ASP A 84 -0.67 3.01 -16.13
C ASP A 84 -1.90 2.23 -15.66
N VAL A 85 -2.96 2.95 -15.33
CA VAL A 85 -4.26 2.39 -14.95
C VAL A 85 -5.26 2.77 -16.04
N SER A 86 -5.36 1.94 -17.07
CA SER A 86 -6.26 2.15 -18.20
C SER A 86 -6.15 3.57 -18.82
N GLY A 87 -4.92 4.04 -19.03
CA GLY A 87 -4.60 5.37 -19.58
C GLY A 87 -4.40 6.47 -18.54
N VAL A 88 -4.56 6.18 -17.24
CA VAL A 88 -4.29 7.12 -16.14
C VAL A 88 -2.94 6.81 -15.51
N PRO A 89 -1.90 7.66 -15.70
CA PRO A 89 -0.60 7.45 -15.08
C PRO A 89 -0.61 7.79 -13.58
N VAL A 90 0.02 6.94 -12.77
CA VAL A 90 0.22 7.15 -11.33
C VAL A 90 1.72 7.07 -11.01
N GLY A 91 2.28 8.12 -10.40
CA GLY A 91 3.71 8.21 -10.08
C GLY A 91 4.49 9.29 -10.85
N GLY A 92 3.89 9.84 -11.91
CA GLY A 92 4.48 10.93 -12.69
C GLY A 92 4.23 12.33 -12.11
N LYS A 93 4.36 13.36 -12.95
CA LYS A 93 4.07 14.75 -12.56
C LYS A 93 2.60 15.00 -12.22
N LYS A 94 1.70 14.28 -12.90
CA LYS A 94 0.26 14.37 -12.67
C LYS A 94 -0.09 13.72 -11.33
N PHE A 95 -0.74 14.48 -10.47
CA PHE A 95 -1.22 14.07 -9.16
C PHE A 95 -2.59 13.43 -9.31
N THR A 96 -2.66 12.13 -9.06
CA THR A 96 -3.85 11.34 -9.38
C THR A 96 -4.81 11.28 -8.20
N VAL A 97 -6.05 11.78 -8.38
CA VAL A 97 -7.09 11.70 -7.36
C VAL A 97 -8.14 10.65 -7.73
N ILE A 98 -8.30 9.68 -6.84
CA ILE A 98 -9.30 8.62 -6.90
C ILE A 98 -10.41 8.99 -5.91
N ALA A 99 -11.67 9.03 -6.37
CA ALA A 99 -12.78 9.41 -5.51
C ALA A 99 -14.03 8.57 -5.78
N GLY A 100 -14.93 8.50 -4.80
CA GLY A 100 -16.15 7.71 -4.88
C GLY A 100 -16.58 7.19 -3.51
N PRO A 101 -17.70 6.46 -3.42
CA PRO A 101 -18.25 6.06 -2.13
C PRO A 101 -17.44 4.96 -1.44
N CYS A 102 -17.62 4.86 -0.12
CA CYS A 102 -17.06 3.77 0.67
C CYS A 102 -17.59 2.40 0.20
N SER A 103 -18.89 2.34 -0.08
CA SER A 103 -19.60 1.16 -0.55
C SER A 103 -20.48 1.52 -1.74
N VAL A 104 -20.65 0.57 -2.66
CA VAL A 104 -21.68 0.68 -3.69
C VAL A 104 -23.03 0.33 -3.06
N GLU A 105 -24.00 1.26 -3.11
CA GLU A 105 -25.27 1.12 -2.41
C GLU A 105 -26.47 1.05 -3.36
N SER A 106 -26.47 1.85 -4.44
CA SER A 106 -27.52 1.83 -5.46
C SER A 106 -27.04 2.41 -6.80
N PRO A 107 -27.72 2.09 -7.92
CA PRO A 107 -27.42 2.70 -9.22
C PRO A 107 -27.55 4.23 -9.21
N GLU A 108 -28.55 4.79 -8.52
CA GLU A 108 -28.79 6.23 -8.45
C GLU A 108 -27.69 6.94 -7.66
N GLN A 109 -27.23 6.34 -6.56
CA GLN A 109 -26.09 6.82 -5.77
C GLN A 109 -24.83 6.82 -6.63
N MET A 110 -24.54 5.70 -7.30
CA MET A 110 -23.35 5.58 -8.15
C MET A 110 -23.37 6.59 -9.29
N LYS A 111 -24.49 6.75 -10.00
CA LYS A 111 -24.64 7.74 -11.08
C LYS A 111 -24.37 9.16 -10.62
N LYS A 112 -24.94 9.57 -9.47
CA LYS A 112 -24.76 10.93 -8.94
C LYS A 112 -23.30 11.17 -8.52
N ILE A 113 -22.71 10.21 -7.81
CA ILE A 113 -21.35 10.36 -7.32
C ILE A 113 -20.35 10.33 -8.47
N SER A 114 -20.43 9.35 -9.39
CA SER A 114 -19.49 9.21 -10.50
C SER A 114 -19.45 10.46 -11.37
N HIS A 115 -20.61 11.02 -11.70
CA HIS A 115 -20.71 12.25 -12.46
C HIS A 115 -20.06 13.42 -11.73
N SER A 116 -20.42 13.64 -10.46
CA SER A 116 -19.92 14.78 -9.69
C SER A 116 -18.41 14.72 -9.42
N VAL A 117 -17.86 13.54 -9.13
CA VAL A 117 -16.41 13.40 -8.93
C VAL A 117 -15.65 13.57 -10.24
N LYS A 118 -16.20 13.12 -11.38
CA LYS A 118 -15.64 13.37 -12.72
C LYS A 118 -15.57 14.87 -13.01
N GLU A 119 -16.69 15.57 -12.84
CA GLU A 119 -16.77 17.03 -13.06
C GLU A 119 -15.79 17.80 -12.16
N SER A 120 -15.59 17.31 -10.93
CA SER A 120 -14.63 17.90 -10.00
C SER A 120 -13.17 17.60 -10.34
N GLY A 121 -12.89 16.67 -11.27
CA GLY A 121 -11.56 16.34 -11.75
C GLY A 121 -10.94 15.05 -11.20
N ALA A 122 -11.73 14.15 -10.61
CA ALA A 122 -11.21 12.83 -10.24
C ALA A 122 -10.77 12.05 -11.49
N SER A 123 -9.63 11.37 -11.39
CA SER A 123 -9.05 10.58 -12.49
C SER A 123 -9.60 9.16 -12.53
N MET A 124 -10.09 8.64 -11.40
CA MET A 124 -10.62 7.28 -11.27
C MET A 124 -11.78 7.24 -10.27
N LEU A 125 -12.65 6.25 -10.44
CA LEU A 125 -13.81 6.01 -9.58
C LEU A 125 -13.54 4.86 -8.61
N ARG A 126 -13.62 5.10 -7.30
CA ARG A 126 -13.55 4.03 -6.29
C ARG A 126 -14.92 3.63 -5.76
N GLY A 127 -15.07 2.38 -5.33
CA GLY A 127 -16.26 1.90 -4.63
C GLY A 127 -16.15 0.45 -4.17
N GLY A 128 -16.53 0.18 -2.92
CA GLY A 128 -16.46 -1.17 -2.36
C GLY A 128 -17.68 -1.99 -2.72
N ALA A 129 -17.53 -2.97 -3.60
CA ALA A 129 -18.56 -3.97 -3.88
C ALA A 129 -18.68 -5.03 -2.76
N PHE A 130 -17.55 -5.34 -2.13
CA PHE A 130 -17.42 -6.26 -1.01
C PHE A 130 -16.85 -5.51 0.21
N LYS A 131 -17.36 -5.77 1.41
CA LYS A 131 -16.96 -5.04 2.62
C LYS A 131 -16.42 -5.99 3.70
N PRO A 132 -15.14 -5.87 4.10
CA PRO A 132 -14.61 -6.63 5.24
C PRO A 132 -15.06 -5.95 6.54
N ARG A 133 -16.12 -6.46 7.15
CA ARG A 133 -16.72 -5.88 8.37
C ARG A 133 -16.35 -6.67 9.62
N THR A 134 -16.08 -5.94 10.70
CA THR A 134 -15.84 -6.53 12.03
C THR A 134 -17.09 -7.21 12.58
N SER A 135 -18.28 -6.67 12.29
CA SER A 135 -19.56 -7.27 12.69
C SER A 135 -20.22 -7.98 11.50
N PRO A 136 -20.65 -9.25 11.65
CA PRO A 136 -21.35 -9.98 10.59
C PRO A 136 -22.74 -9.41 10.28
N TYR A 137 -23.32 -8.61 11.17
CA TYR A 137 -24.64 -8.00 10.99
C TYR A 137 -24.60 -6.66 10.24
N SER A 138 -23.41 -6.15 9.97
CA SER A 138 -23.24 -4.93 9.18
C SER A 138 -23.49 -5.20 7.69
N PHE A 139 -23.79 -4.15 6.93
CA PHE A 139 -23.84 -4.25 5.47
C PHE A 139 -22.53 -4.81 4.90
N GLN A 140 -22.64 -5.92 4.16
CA GLN A 140 -21.51 -6.70 3.62
C GLN A 140 -21.10 -6.27 2.20
N GLY A 141 -21.83 -5.32 1.60
CA GLY A 141 -21.70 -4.99 0.18
C GLY A 141 -22.73 -5.72 -0.68
N LEU A 142 -22.84 -5.31 -1.94
CA LEU A 142 -23.74 -5.92 -2.93
C LEU A 142 -23.07 -7.06 -3.72
N GLY A 143 -21.80 -7.35 -3.45
CA GLY A 143 -21.02 -8.37 -4.15
C GLY A 143 -20.95 -8.10 -5.65
N ASP A 144 -21.12 -9.14 -6.46
CA ASP A 144 -21.02 -9.09 -7.91
C ASP A 144 -21.95 -8.05 -8.55
N LYS A 145 -23.17 -7.86 -7.98
CA LYS A 145 -24.07 -6.78 -8.42
C LYS A 145 -23.48 -5.39 -8.18
N GLY A 146 -22.82 -5.20 -7.04
CA GLY A 146 -22.12 -3.95 -6.75
C GLY A 146 -20.94 -3.71 -7.69
N LEU A 147 -20.25 -4.78 -8.08
CA LEU A 147 -19.15 -4.74 -9.04
C LEU A 147 -19.63 -4.33 -10.43
N ASP A 148 -20.74 -4.89 -10.89
CA ASP A 148 -21.36 -4.50 -12.16
C ASP A 148 -21.83 -3.04 -12.14
N MET A 149 -22.41 -2.59 -11.02
CA MET A 149 -22.86 -1.19 -10.85
C MET A 149 -21.71 -0.18 -10.93
N ILE A 150 -20.59 -0.42 -10.25
CA ILE A 150 -19.44 0.49 -10.34
C ILE A 150 -18.82 0.44 -11.74
N ARG A 151 -18.77 -0.73 -12.39
CA ARG A 151 -18.26 -0.84 -13.77
C ARG A 151 -19.13 -0.06 -14.75
N GLU A 152 -20.45 -0.13 -14.62
CA GLU A 152 -21.39 0.65 -15.41
C GLU A 152 -21.22 2.16 -15.19
N ALA A 153 -21.10 2.60 -13.93
CA ALA A 153 -20.90 4.00 -13.58
C ALA A 153 -19.56 4.55 -14.10
N GLY A 154 -18.47 3.79 -13.94
CA GLY A 154 -17.15 4.14 -14.46
C GLY A 154 -17.14 4.23 -15.99
N SER A 155 -17.78 3.27 -16.67
CA SER A 155 -17.88 3.26 -18.14
C SER A 155 -18.63 4.48 -18.67
N ARG A 156 -19.73 4.89 -18.01
CA ARG A 156 -20.53 6.07 -18.40
C ARG A 156 -19.73 7.37 -18.32
N GLU A 157 -18.93 7.53 -17.27
CA GLU A 157 -18.15 8.76 -17.03
C GLU A 157 -16.72 8.68 -17.59
N GLN A 158 -16.37 7.57 -18.25
CA GLN A 158 -15.02 7.28 -18.74
C GLN A 158 -13.99 7.44 -17.61
N LEU A 159 -14.23 6.71 -16.52
CA LEU A 159 -13.36 6.61 -15.36
C LEU A 159 -12.96 5.15 -15.15
N PRO A 160 -11.66 4.84 -15.10
CA PRO A 160 -11.19 3.56 -14.59
C PRO A 160 -11.69 3.33 -13.17
N ILE A 161 -12.03 2.08 -12.85
CA ILE A 161 -12.60 1.72 -11.56
C ILE A 161 -11.57 1.08 -10.62
N VAL A 162 -11.71 1.42 -9.34
CA VAL A 162 -10.90 0.91 -8.23
C VAL A 162 -11.80 0.23 -7.20
N THR A 163 -11.61 -1.05 -6.97
CA THR A 163 -12.41 -1.81 -6.00
C THR A 163 -11.55 -2.81 -5.22
N GLU A 164 -11.96 -3.08 -3.98
CA GLU A 164 -11.22 -3.94 -3.06
C GLU A 164 -11.55 -5.42 -3.29
N ILE A 165 -10.51 -6.24 -3.42
CA ILE A 165 -10.64 -7.70 -3.49
C ILE A 165 -10.55 -8.30 -2.08
N MET A 166 -11.46 -9.22 -1.76
CA MET A 166 -11.50 -9.87 -0.44
C MET A 166 -10.69 -11.16 -0.39
N SER A 167 -10.61 -11.90 -1.50
CA SER A 167 -10.11 -13.26 -1.53
C SER A 167 -9.70 -13.69 -2.96
N ALA A 168 -8.86 -14.71 -3.05
CA ALA A 168 -8.22 -15.12 -4.31
C ALA A 168 -9.20 -15.75 -5.32
N ASP A 169 -10.31 -16.32 -4.87
CA ASP A 169 -11.37 -16.89 -5.73
C ASP A 169 -12.07 -15.83 -6.59
N LYS A 170 -11.96 -14.55 -6.24
CA LYS A 170 -12.52 -13.42 -7.01
C LYS A 170 -11.58 -12.86 -8.06
N ILE A 171 -10.33 -13.33 -8.14
CA ILE A 171 -9.32 -12.76 -9.05
C ILE A 171 -9.78 -12.84 -10.50
N ALA A 172 -10.32 -13.98 -10.95
CA ALA A 172 -10.77 -14.14 -12.33
C ALA A 172 -11.79 -13.07 -12.75
N GLU A 173 -12.80 -12.81 -11.90
CA GLU A 173 -13.80 -11.78 -12.16
C GLU A 173 -13.22 -10.36 -12.09
N PHE A 174 -12.30 -10.11 -11.15
CA PHE A 174 -11.67 -8.79 -11.00
C PHE A 174 -10.79 -8.46 -12.19
N VAL A 175 -10.04 -9.42 -12.73
CA VAL A 175 -9.17 -9.21 -13.89
C VAL A 175 -9.96 -8.80 -15.14
N GLU A 176 -11.21 -9.24 -15.26
CA GLU A 176 -12.06 -8.88 -16.40
C GLU A 176 -12.72 -7.50 -16.26
N LYS A 177 -13.03 -7.08 -15.03
CA LYS A 177 -13.91 -5.92 -14.77
C LYS A 177 -13.21 -4.71 -14.17
N VAL A 178 -12.07 -4.90 -13.48
CA VAL A 178 -11.47 -3.88 -12.61
C VAL A 178 -10.15 -3.38 -13.18
N ASP A 179 -10.01 -2.05 -13.24
CA ASP A 179 -8.82 -1.41 -13.81
C ASP A 179 -7.67 -1.31 -12.79
N LEU A 180 -7.99 -1.17 -11.49
CA LEU A 180 -7.02 -1.17 -10.38
C LEU A 180 -7.57 -1.98 -9.21
N ILE A 181 -6.93 -3.11 -8.89
CA ILE A 181 -7.37 -3.98 -7.80
C ILE A 181 -6.79 -3.46 -6.49
N GLN A 182 -7.66 -3.09 -5.55
CA GLN A 182 -7.24 -2.67 -4.21
C GLN A 182 -7.07 -3.88 -3.28
N VAL A 183 -5.92 -3.99 -2.63
CA VAL A 183 -5.71 -4.83 -1.46
C VAL A 183 -5.87 -3.96 -0.21
N GLY A 184 -6.91 -4.23 0.57
CA GLY A 184 -7.17 -3.48 1.79
C GLY A 184 -6.15 -3.75 2.89
N ALA A 185 -6.05 -2.83 3.85
CA ALA A 185 -5.08 -2.88 4.95
C ALA A 185 -5.13 -4.19 5.78
N ARG A 186 -6.30 -4.85 5.85
CA ARG A 186 -6.46 -6.14 6.56
C ARG A 186 -5.86 -7.32 5.80
N ASN A 187 -5.73 -7.20 4.48
CA ASN A 187 -5.17 -8.21 3.59
C ASN A 187 -3.72 -7.88 3.18
N MET A 188 -3.09 -6.83 3.73
CA MET A 188 -1.72 -6.44 3.35
C MET A 188 -0.70 -7.59 3.53
N GLN A 189 -0.90 -8.49 4.50
CA GLN A 189 -0.05 -9.67 4.72
C GLN A 189 -0.80 -10.99 4.43
N ASN A 190 -1.87 -10.94 3.64
CA ASN A 190 -2.49 -12.14 3.10
C ASN A 190 -1.64 -12.66 1.94
N PHE A 191 -0.48 -13.26 2.24
CA PHE A 191 0.53 -13.62 1.24
C PHE A 191 0.00 -14.58 0.17
N THR A 192 -0.96 -15.45 0.51
CA THR A 192 -1.64 -16.30 -0.47
C THR A 192 -2.37 -15.45 -1.52
N LEU A 193 -3.15 -14.45 -1.09
CA LEU A 193 -3.80 -13.51 -2.00
C LEU A 193 -2.77 -12.69 -2.81
N LEU A 194 -1.73 -12.17 -2.16
CA LEU A 194 -0.71 -11.36 -2.82
C LEU A 194 0.02 -12.13 -3.93
N LYS A 195 0.36 -13.40 -3.68
CA LYS A 195 1.02 -14.23 -4.68
C LYS A 195 0.13 -14.51 -5.88
N GLU A 196 -1.15 -14.80 -5.66
CA GLU A 196 -2.08 -15.00 -6.77
C GLU A 196 -2.32 -13.71 -7.57
N LEU A 197 -2.38 -12.55 -6.91
CA LEU A 197 -2.44 -11.24 -7.59
C LEU A 197 -1.17 -10.95 -8.40
N GLY A 198 -0.02 -11.39 -7.89
CA GLY A 198 1.27 -11.27 -8.56
C GLY A 198 1.40 -12.07 -9.87
N LYS A 199 0.51 -13.04 -10.10
CA LYS A 199 0.42 -13.81 -11.36
C LYS A 199 -0.50 -13.16 -12.40
N THR A 200 -1.10 -12.02 -12.08
CA THR A 200 -1.96 -11.25 -13.00
C THR A 200 -1.19 -10.05 -13.56
N ASN A 201 -1.77 -9.36 -14.55
CA ASN A 201 -1.18 -8.14 -15.12
C ASN A 201 -1.97 -6.87 -14.78
N VAL A 202 -2.98 -6.97 -13.90
CA VAL A 202 -3.78 -5.81 -13.51
C VAL A 202 -3.04 -5.05 -12.40
N PRO A 203 -2.93 -3.71 -12.47
CA PRO A 203 -2.33 -2.91 -11.42
C PRO A 203 -2.94 -3.17 -10.03
N ILE A 204 -2.10 -3.15 -9.00
CA ILE A 204 -2.50 -3.40 -7.61
C ILE A 204 -2.30 -2.13 -6.76
N LEU A 205 -3.36 -1.69 -6.09
CA LEU A 205 -3.29 -0.68 -5.03
C LEU A 205 -3.13 -1.35 -3.67
N LEU A 206 -1.92 -1.38 -3.13
CA LEU A 206 -1.61 -2.03 -1.86
C LEU A 206 -1.69 -1.06 -0.69
N LYS A 207 -2.74 -1.16 0.13
CA LYS A 207 -2.87 -0.36 1.35
C LYS A 207 -1.95 -0.87 2.47
N ARG A 208 -1.26 0.06 3.13
CA ARG A 208 -0.47 -0.25 4.33
C ARG A 208 -1.35 -0.86 5.42
N GLY A 209 -0.84 -1.89 6.08
CA GLY A 209 -1.48 -2.59 7.20
C GLY A 209 -1.56 -1.70 8.44
N LEU A 210 -2.54 -1.98 9.31
CA LEU A 210 -2.85 -1.14 10.47
C LEU A 210 -1.67 -0.94 11.42
N SER A 211 -0.76 -1.90 11.53
CA SER A 211 0.41 -1.84 12.40
C SER A 211 1.70 -2.16 11.66
N ALA A 212 1.67 -2.15 10.32
CA ALA A 212 2.80 -2.51 9.52
C ALA A 212 3.86 -1.42 9.54
N THR A 213 5.12 -1.80 9.71
CA THR A 213 6.27 -0.97 9.40
C THR A 213 6.35 -0.70 7.90
N ILE A 214 7.16 0.29 7.50
CA ILE A 214 7.41 0.58 6.07
C ILE A 214 8.11 -0.61 5.40
N GLU A 215 9.05 -1.26 6.11
CA GLU A 215 9.73 -2.46 5.61
C GLU A 215 8.75 -3.60 5.33
N GLU A 216 7.87 -3.94 6.27
CA GLU A 216 6.85 -4.99 6.06
C GLU A 216 5.92 -4.66 4.90
N TRP A 217 5.60 -3.38 4.72
CA TRP A 217 4.75 -2.94 3.62
C TRP A 217 5.43 -3.07 2.25
N LEU A 218 6.71 -2.67 2.15
CA LEU A 218 7.52 -2.86 0.94
C LEU A 218 7.79 -4.35 0.68
N MET A 219 7.95 -5.17 1.71
CA MET A 219 8.02 -6.63 1.58
C MET A 219 6.71 -7.22 1.04
N SER A 220 5.54 -6.73 1.48
CA SER A 220 4.27 -7.14 0.87
C SER A 220 4.17 -6.78 -0.62
N ALA A 221 4.72 -5.64 -1.04
CA ALA A 221 4.85 -5.32 -2.46
C ALA A 221 5.80 -6.32 -3.16
N GLU A 222 6.94 -6.62 -2.54
CA GLU A 222 7.91 -7.62 -3.03
C GLU A 222 7.26 -8.99 -3.30
N TYR A 223 6.33 -9.44 -2.45
CA TYR A 223 5.59 -10.70 -2.64
C TYR A 223 4.76 -10.72 -3.94
N ILE A 224 4.15 -9.59 -4.30
CA ILE A 224 3.40 -9.46 -5.57
C ILE A 224 4.41 -9.43 -6.73
N MET A 225 5.44 -8.59 -6.62
CA MET A 225 6.45 -8.44 -7.67
C MET A 225 7.17 -9.75 -7.95
N SER A 226 7.48 -10.55 -6.93
CA SER A 226 8.22 -11.80 -7.06
C SER A 226 7.52 -12.83 -7.95
N GLU A 227 6.20 -12.77 -8.06
CA GLU A 227 5.39 -13.67 -8.89
C GLU A 227 5.18 -13.15 -10.32
N GLY A 228 5.56 -11.89 -10.61
CA GLY A 228 5.61 -11.34 -11.97
C GLY A 228 4.95 -9.98 -12.17
N ASN A 229 4.07 -9.53 -11.27
CA ASN A 229 3.36 -8.27 -11.43
C ASN A 229 4.10 -7.11 -10.73
N GLU A 230 4.73 -6.25 -11.53
CA GLU A 230 5.47 -5.08 -11.04
C GLU A 230 4.59 -3.82 -10.95
N ASN A 231 3.32 -3.89 -11.35
CA ASN A 231 2.41 -2.75 -11.41
C ASN A 231 1.76 -2.46 -10.05
N ILE A 232 2.53 -1.92 -9.11
CA ILE A 232 2.09 -1.70 -7.74
C ILE A 232 2.03 -0.21 -7.41
N ILE A 233 0.92 0.22 -6.81
CA ILE A 233 0.74 1.54 -6.21
C ILE A 233 0.60 1.34 -4.70
N LEU A 234 1.44 2.02 -3.93
CA LEU A 234 1.40 2.00 -2.48
C LEU A 234 0.37 3.03 -1.99
N CYS A 235 -0.51 2.66 -1.06
CA CYS A 235 -1.39 3.59 -0.35
C CYS A 235 -1.15 3.65 1.17
N GLU A 236 -0.60 4.77 1.67
CA GLU A 236 -0.53 5.09 3.10
C GLU A 236 -1.93 5.48 3.59
N ARG A 237 -2.34 4.95 4.75
CA ARG A 237 -3.74 5.04 5.23
C ARG A 237 -3.88 5.14 6.75
N GLY A 238 -2.79 5.49 7.41
CA GLY A 238 -2.63 5.61 8.85
C GLY A 238 -2.38 4.29 9.56
N ILE A 239 -1.56 4.38 10.61
CA ILE A 239 -1.20 3.30 11.51
C ILE A 239 -1.90 3.42 12.86
N ARG A 240 -2.05 2.31 13.56
CA ARG A 240 -2.54 2.23 14.92
C ARG A 240 -1.45 2.71 15.88
N THR A 241 -1.83 3.61 16.77
CA THR A 241 -0.98 4.12 17.84
C THR A 241 -1.79 4.13 19.15
N PHE A 242 -1.25 4.75 20.20
CA PHE A 242 -1.99 5.00 21.44
C PHE A 242 -2.99 6.16 21.32
N GLU A 243 -2.93 6.98 20.26
CA GLU A 243 -3.85 8.09 20.03
C GLU A 243 -5.26 7.57 19.71
N THR A 244 -6.28 8.19 20.30
CA THR A 244 -7.69 7.75 20.22
C THR A 244 -8.60 8.73 19.49
N TYR A 245 -8.15 9.96 19.26
CA TYR A 245 -8.96 11.00 18.63
C TYR A 245 -9.26 10.68 17.15
N THR A 246 -8.24 10.27 16.40
CA THR A 246 -8.34 9.82 15.01
C THR A 246 -8.47 8.30 14.93
N ARG A 247 -9.10 7.79 13.86
CA ARG A 247 -9.25 6.33 13.65
C ARG A 247 -7.89 5.63 13.57
N ASN A 248 -6.92 6.28 12.91
CA ASN A 248 -5.51 5.90 12.83
C ASN A 248 -4.68 7.19 12.85
N THR A 249 -3.39 7.10 13.18
CA THR A 249 -2.45 8.22 13.00
C THR A 249 -1.93 8.17 11.57
N LEU A 250 -2.22 9.20 10.76
CA LEU A 250 -1.68 9.29 9.40
C LEU A 250 -0.17 9.51 9.45
N ASP A 251 0.59 8.57 8.92
CA ASP A 251 2.05 8.66 8.88
C ASP A 251 2.50 9.34 7.58
N LEU A 252 2.47 10.67 7.55
CA LEU A 252 2.95 11.45 6.39
C LEU A 252 4.45 11.22 6.12
N SER A 253 5.23 10.83 7.14
CA SER A 253 6.66 10.55 6.96
C SER A 253 6.92 9.32 6.08
N ALA A 254 5.95 8.39 6.02
CA ALA A 254 6.01 7.23 5.15
C ALA A 254 6.11 7.62 3.67
N ILE A 255 5.53 8.74 3.25
CA ILE A 255 5.62 9.24 1.87
C ILE A 255 7.09 9.53 1.54
N CYS A 256 7.76 10.32 2.38
CA CYS A 256 9.17 10.67 2.21
C CYS A 256 10.08 9.45 2.28
N ALA A 257 9.81 8.53 3.21
CA ALA A 257 10.58 7.31 3.36
C ALA A 257 10.43 6.39 2.14
N VAL A 258 9.21 6.11 1.69
CA VAL A 258 8.95 5.29 0.50
C VAL A 258 9.58 5.92 -0.74
N LYS A 259 9.46 7.24 -0.93
CA LYS A 259 10.13 7.93 -2.05
C LYS A 259 11.64 7.76 -2.05
N ARG A 260 12.27 7.62 -0.88
CA ARG A 260 13.71 7.36 -0.78
C ARG A 260 14.07 5.88 -1.00
N LEU A 261 13.28 4.98 -0.43
CA LEU A 261 13.56 3.54 -0.38
C LEU A 261 13.09 2.79 -1.64
N SER A 262 12.03 3.27 -2.27
CA SER A 262 11.33 2.59 -3.36
C SER A 262 11.09 3.53 -4.54
N HIS A 263 11.02 2.92 -5.72
CA HIS A 263 10.61 3.58 -6.97
C HIS A 263 9.09 3.54 -7.20
N LEU A 264 8.35 2.76 -6.42
CA LEU A 264 6.91 2.61 -6.57
C LEU A 264 6.18 3.92 -6.20
N PRO A 265 5.08 4.26 -6.89
CA PRO A 265 4.27 5.41 -6.54
C PRO A 265 3.59 5.22 -5.18
N VAL A 266 3.46 6.31 -4.43
CA VAL A 266 2.81 6.33 -3.11
C VAL A 266 1.68 7.37 -3.07
N ILE A 267 0.45 6.90 -2.84
CA ILE A 267 -0.74 7.72 -2.64
C ILE A 267 -1.19 7.68 -1.18
N VAL A 268 -2.12 8.57 -0.82
CA VAL A 268 -2.63 8.67 0.57
C VAL A 268 -4.15 8.53 0.64
N ASP A 269 -4.62 7.81 1.65
CA ASP A 269 -6.03 7.73 2.05
C ASP A 269 -6.29 8.57 3.31
N PRO A 270 -6.60 9.87 3.17
CA PRO A 270 -6.89 10.73 4.31
C PRO A 270 -8.22 10.39 5.00
N SER A 271 -9.13 9.72 4.29
CA SER A 271 -10.48 9.42 4.76
C SER A 271 -10.44 8.35 5.85
N HIS A 272 -9.82 7.20 5.56
CA HIS A 272 -9.71 6.11 6.51
C HIS A 272 -8.61 6.32 7.56
N ALA A 273 -7.59 7.14 7.26
CA ALA A 273 -6.58 7.48 8.23
C ALA A 273 -7.21 8.27 9.39
N THR A 274 -7.86 9.40 9.09
CA THR A 274 -8.46 10.26 10.11
C THR A 274 -9.76 9.68 10.66
N GLY A 275 -10.60 9.11 9.80
CA GLY A 275 -11.96 8.69 10.12
C GLY A 275 -12.92 9.86 10.38
N LYS A 276 -12.58 11.09 9.94
CA LYS A 276 -13.39 12.29 10.17
C LYS A 276 -13.37 13.20 8.95
N SER A 277 -14.54 13.50 8.37
CA SER A 277 -14.68 14.25 7.12
C SER A 277 -14.01 15.63 7.17
N TRP A 278 -14.13 16.36 8.28
CA TRP A 278 -13.54 17.69 8.45
C TRP A 278 -12.00 17.70 8.42
N MET A 279 -11.33 16.57 8.67
CA MET A 279 -9.87 16.46 8.59
C MET A 279 -9.37 16.08 7.19
N VAL A 280 -10.25 15.54 6.33
CA VAL A 280 -9.86 14.95 5.04
C VAL A 280 -9.18 15.97 4.14
N ALA A 281 -9.78 17.17 3.98
CA ALA A 281 -9.23 18.19 3.11
C ALA A 281 -7.84 18.68 3.57
N SER A 282 -7.66 18.88 4.88
CA SER A 282 -6.37 19.29 5.43
C SER A 282 -5.29 18.22 5.26
N MET A 283 -5.63 16.95 5.50
CA MET A 283 -4.69 15.85 5.32
C MET A 283 -4.38 15.57 3.84
N ALA A 284 -5.35 15.77 2.94
CA ALA A 284 -5.13 15.70 1.49
C ALA A 284 -4.11 16.74 1.02
N ARG A 285 -4.26 18.01 1.44
CA ARG A 285 -3.28 19.07 1.14
C ARG A 285 -1.91 18.77 1.72
N ALA A 286 -1.85 18.25 2.94
CA ALA A 286 -0.59 17.85 3.58
C ALA A 286 0.11 16.69 2.84
N ALA A 287 -0.65 15.69 2.38
CA ALA A 287 -0.11 14.58 1.58
C ALA A 287 0.45 15.04 0.24
N LEU A 288 -0.25 15.92 -0.48
CA LEU A 288 0.26 16.56 -1.70
C LEU A 288 1.57 17.30 -1.41
N ALA A 289 1.60 18.13 -0.36
CA ALA A 289 2.77 18.90 0.00
C ALA A 289 3.96 18.04 0.46
N ALA A 290 3.70 16.89 1.07
CA ALA A 290 4.71 15.90 1.47
C ALA A 290 5.26 15.10 0.27
N GLY A 291 4.69 15.26 -0.93
CA GLY A 291 5.20 14.65 -2.15
C GLY A 291 4.51 13.36 -2.58
N ALA A 292 3.29 13.08 -2.09
CA ALA A 292 2.49 11.96 -2.58
C ALA A 292 2.25 12.07 -4.10
N ASP A 293 2.00 10.93 -4.74
CA ASP A 293 1.67 10.85 -6.18
C ASP A 293 0.16 10.90 -6.44
N GLY A 294 -0.64 10.88 -5.38
CA GLY A 294 -2.09 10.90 -5.50
C GLY A 294 -2.82 10.73 -4.17
N LEU A 295 -4.14 10.66 -4.28
CA LEU A 295 -5.06 10.47 -3.16
C LEU A 295 -6.14 9.45 -3.50
N ILE A 296 -6.64 8.76 -2.48
CA ILE A 296 -7.90 8.03 -2.55
C ILE A 296 -8.86 8.55 -1.48
N ILE A 297 -10.00 9.11 -1.89
CA ILE A 297 -10.91 9.88 -1.03
C ILE A 297 -12.31 9.28 -1.06
N GLU A 298 -12.95 9.22 0.12
CA GLU A 298 -14.36 8.82 0.22
C GLU A 298 -15.27 10.03 0.02
N THR A 299 -16.23 9.88 -0.88
CA THR A 299 -17.25 10.89 -1.19
C THR A 299 -18.63 10.27 -1.18
N HIS A 300 -19.63 10.95 -0.63
CA HIS A 300 -21.01 10.49 -0.64
C HIS A 300 -21.97 11.64 -0.96
N ASN A 301 -23.05 11.34 -1.69
CA ASN A 301 -24.09 12.33 -2.00
C ASN A 301 -24.96 12.65 -0.78
N ASP A 302 -25.02 11.76 0.20
CA ASP A 302 -25.74 11.93 1.47
C ASP A 302 -25.02 11.21 2.62
N PRO A 303 -23.91 11.75 3.16
CA PRO A 303 -23.11 11.03 4.15
C PRO A 303 -23.86 10.65 5.43
N GLN A 304 -24.93 11.38 5.79
CA GLN A 304 -25.70 11.12 7.01
C GLN A 304 -26.47 9.78 6.94
N HIS A 305 -26.86 9.36 5.74
CA HIS A 305 -27.62 8.13 5.49
C HIS A 305 -26.79 7.03 4.82
N ALA A 306 -25.46 7.19 4.74
CA ALA A 306 -24.58 6.18 4.13
C ALA A 306 -24.61 4.86 4.91
N LEU A 307 -24.63 3.73 4.20
CA LEU A 307 -24.64 2.38 4.80
C LEU A 307 -23.31 2.01 5.43
N CYS A 308 -22.24 2.71 5.05
CA CYS A 308 -20.90 2.54 5.59
C CYS A 308 -20.15 3.87 5.60
N ASP A 309 -19.45 4.15 6.70
CA ASP A 309 -18.37 5.14 6.71
C ASP A 309 -18.78 6.59 6.31
N GLY A 310 -20.04 6.95 6.59
CA GLY A 310 -20.56 8.30 6.39
C GLY A 310 -19.77 9.39 7.13
N ALA A 311 -19.24 9.08 8.32
CA ALA A 311 -18.54 10.06 9.17
C ALA A 311 -17.24 10.62 8.56
N GLN A 312 -16.57 9.88 7.67
CA GLN A 312 -15.37 10.35 6.98
C GLN A 312 -15.61 10.76 5.53
N SER A 313 -16.78 10.45 4.97
CA SER A 313 -17.09 10.75 3.57
C SER A 313 -17.29 12.25 3.39
N LEU A 314 -16.59 12.84 2.42
CA LEU A 314 -16.88 14.20 2.00
C LEU A 314 -18.23 14.27 1.28
N THR A 315 -18.94 15.37 1.46
CA THR A 315 -20.05 15.69 0.55
C THR A 315 -19.49 16.01 -0.84
N LEU A 316 -20.32 15.90 -1.86
CA LEU A 316 -19.91 16.23 -3.23
C LEU A 316 -19.40 17.68 -3.37
N PRO A 317 -20.05 18.71 -2.78
CA PRO A 317 -19.49 20.07 -2.79
C PRO A 317 -18.15 20.19 -2.06
N ALA A 318 -17.99 19.54 -0.90
CA ALA A 318 -16.73 19.59 -0.16
C ALA A 318 -15.57 18.91 -0.92
N PHE A 319 -15.88 17.88 -1.72
CA PHE A 319 -14.89 17.28 -2.62
C PHE A 319 -14.51 18.22 -3.77
N HIS A 320 -15.50 18.91 -4.36
CA HIS A 320 -15.24 19.93 -5.38
C HIS A 320 -14.33 21.04 -4.85
N ASP A 321 -14.64 21.60 -3.67
CA ASP A 321 -13.83 22.64 -3.02
C ASP A 321 -12.40 22.15 -2.74
N LEU A 322 -12.25 20.89 -2.31
CA LEU A 322 -10.92 20.28 -2.14
C LEU A 322 -10.16 20.20 -3.45
N MET A 323 -10.80 19.80 -4.56
CA MET A 323 -10.14 19.75 -5.86
C MET A 323 -9.69 21.15 -6.33
N GLU A 324 -10.49 22.19 -6.09
CA GLU A 324 -10.10 23.59 -6.33
C GLU A 324 -8.87 24.01 -5.53
N ASP A 325 -8.77 23.59 -4.26
CA ASP A 325 -7.58 23.84 -3.44
C ASP A 325 -6.36 23.09 -3.97
N LEU A 326 -6.51 21.81 -4.33
CA LEU A 326 -5.42 21.00 -4.86
C LEU A 326 -4.87 21.56 -6.17
N ARG A 327 -5.73 22.12 -7.05
CA ARG A 327 -5.29 22.78 -8.30
C ARG A 327 -4.37 23.97 -8.03
N LYS A 328 -4.59 24.69 -6.93
CA LYS A 328 -3.76 25.84 -6.54
C LYS A 328 -2.44 25.41 -5.91
N ILE A 329 -2.45 24.31 -5.14
CA ILE A 329 -1.28 23.84 -4.38
C ILE A 329 -0.34 23.01 -5.24
N ALA A 330 -0.85 22.15 -6.13
CA ALA A 330 -0.03 21.21 -6.88
C ALA A 330 1.14 21.88 -7.63
N PRO A 331 0.96 23.00 -8.35
CA PRO A 331 2.06 23.67 -9.04
C PRO A 331 3.15 24.21 -8.10
N VAL A 332 2.78 24.61 -6.87
CA VAL A 332 3.71 25.13 -5.85
C VAL A 332 4.70 24.04 -5.41
N VAL A 333 4.28 22.77 -5.47
CA VAL A 333 5.11 21.62 -5.09
C VAL A 333 5.59 20.80 -6.29
N GLY A 334 5.54 21.39 -7.49
CA GLY A 334 6.06 20.78 -8.72
C GLY A 334 5.20 19.64 -9.29
N ARG A 335 3.91 19.62 -8.97
CA ARG A 335 2.92 18.65 -9.48
C ARG A 335 1.89 19.34 -10.38
N GLU A 336 1.20 18.53 -11.18
CA GLU A 336 0.10 18.95 -12.06
C GLU A 336 -1.19 18.25 -11.60
N LEU A 337 -2.36 18.89 -11.68
CA LEU A 337 -3.65 18.26 -11.34
C LEU A 337 -4.51 18.06 -12.60
#